data_AF-A0A1H4EBD1-F1
#
_entry.id   AF-A0A1H4EBD1-F1
#
_cell.length_a   1.000
_cell.length_b   1.000
_cell.length_c   1.000
_cell.angle_alpha   90.00
_cell.angle_beta   90.00
_cell.angle_gamma   90.00
#
_symmetry.space_group_name_H-M   'P 1'
#
loop_
_entity.id
_entity.type
_entity.pdbx_description
1 polymer ?
#
loop_
_entity_poly.entity_id
_entity_poly.type
_entity_poly.pdbx_seq_one_letter_code
_entity_poly.pdbx_strand_id
1 'polypeptide(L)'
;MNCNPQKFFVIVGNPHSGKTKTIQSIFKRKNFFPFKQPINVPWLHTKKFVVINSSDFNFRSSDHLGKIRAVVNLRIGDPVSFVTPLSICFDGSPRDISDILVYLNYLDIEMHHLVLCSSWFDKNVIGDEVLERYRELQHNGTIHLFEKLVTNSPLRFEERTNEVIQLISSLLNNKTMQPATSRLYENQLKGKSFDLKSGYPEVGSRYQRY
;
A
#
# COMPACT_ATOMS: atom_id res chain seq x y z
N MET A 1 -19.02 -9.10 -22.05
CA MET A 1 -17.88 -8.16 -21.90
C MET A 1 -17.03 -8.64 -20.74
N ASN A 2 -15.75 -8.93 -20.95
CA ASN A 2 -14.83 -9.26 -19.86
C ASN A 2 -14.51 -7.97 -19.10
N CYS A 3 -15.27 -7.67 -18.05
CA CYS A 3 -14.92 -6.61 -17.12
C CYS A 3 -13.72 -7.09 -16.32
N ASN A 4 -12.53 -6.58 -16.64
CA ASN A 4 -11.37 -6.79 -15.77
C ASN A 4 -11.61 -5.91 -14.55
N PRO A 5 -11.70 -6.46 -13.33
CA PRO A 5 -12.01 -5.66 -12.15
C PRO A 5 -11.00 -4.53 -12.01
N GLN A 6 -11.48 -3.35 -11.61
CA GLN A 6 -10.60 -2.23 -11.33
C GLN A 6 -9.64 -2.64 -10.21
N LYS A 7 -8.37 -2.24 -10.36
CA LYS A 7 -7.33 -2.46 -9.36
C LYS A 7 -6.84 -1.12 -8.86
N PHE A 8 -6.55 -1.04 -7.57
CA PHE A 8 -5.99 0.13 -6.94
C PHE A 8 -4.65 -0.21 -6.33
N PHE A 9 -3.57 0.33 -6.90
CA PHE A 9 -2.23 0.16 -6.38
C PHE A 9 -1.86 1.33 -5.48
N VAL A 10 -1.51 1.05 -4.24
CA VAL A 10 -1.04 2.04 -3.28
C VAL A 10 0.46 1.84 -3.10
N ILE A 11 1.29 2.76 -3.57
CA ILE A 11 2.75 2.68 -3.38
C ILE A 11 3.09 3.37 -2.07
N VAL A 12 3.49 2.59 -1.08
CA VAL A 12 3.61 2.99 0.31
C VAL A 12 5.09 3.05 0.71
N GLY A 13 5.46 3.94 1.62
CA GLY A 13 6.74 3.84 2.33
C GLY A 13 7.08 5.15 3.03
N ASN A 14 8.21 5.19 3.74
CA ASN A 14 8.65 6.40 4.43
C ASN A 14 8.79 7.62 3.48
N PRO A 15 8.78 8.85 4.01
CA PRO A 15 9.26 10.00 3.26
C PRO A 15 10.59 9.67 2.56
N HIS A 16 10.79 10.18 1.34
CA HIS A 16 12.02 9.95 0.58
C HIS A 16 12.31 8.50 0.16
N SER A 17 11.37 7.56 0.28
CA SER A 17 11.55 6.18 -0.20
C SER A 17 11.60 6.00 -1.72
N GLY A 18 11.45 7.10 -2.47
CA GLY A 18 11.51 7.11 -3.91
C GLY A 18 10.21 6.72 -4.59
N LYS A 19 9.06 6.74 -3.89
CA LYS A 19 7.72 6.44 -4.44
C LYS A 19 7.45 7.15 -5.76
N THR A 20 7.64 8.47 -5.78
CA THR A 20 7.45 9.29 -7.00
C THR A 20 8.36 8.84 -8.13
N LYS A 21 9.64 8.58 -7.84
CA LYS A 21 10.59 8.06 -8.85
C LYS A 21 10.19 6.66 -9.35
N THR A 22 9.74 5.78 -8.46
CA THR A 22 9.22 4.46 -8.82
C THR A 22 8.03 4.57 -9.76
N ILE A 23 7.05 5.44 -9.46
CA ILE A 23 5.90 5.73 -10.35
C ILE A 23 6.37 6.31 -11.69
N GLN A 24 7.31 7.26 -11.68
CA GLN A 24 7.85 7.86 -12.90
C GLN A 24 8.53 6.81 -13.79
N SER A 25 9.33 5.92 -13.20
CA SER A 25 9.97 4.81 -13.90
C SER A 25 8.93 3.82 -14.43
N ILE A 26 7.87 3.56 -13.66
CA ILE A 26 6.77 2.70 -14.09
C ILE A 26 6.13 3.29 -15.36
N PHE A 27 5.66 4.54 -15.31
CA PHE A 27 4.93 5.08 -16.46
C PHE A 27 5.83 5.67 -17.55
N LYS A 28 7.17 5.64 -17.38
CA LYS A 28 8.14 6.37 -18.20
C LYS A 28 7.73 7.84 -18.43
N ARG A 29 7.25 8.50 -17.37
CA ARG A 29 6.74 9.88 -17.38
C ARG A 29 7.24 10.65 -16.17
N LYS A 30 7.57 11.94 -16.35
CA LYS A 30 8.02 12.81 -15.25
C LYS A 30 6.85 13.39 -14.43
N ASN A 31 5.77 13.77 -15.10
CA ASN A 31 4.65 14.49 -14.50
C ASN A 31 3.34 13.73 -14.66
N PHE A 32 2.49 13.81 -13.64
CA PHE A 32 1.17 13.18 -13.59
C PHE A 32 0.11 14.22 -13.29
N PHE A 33 -1.02 14.14 -13.99
CA PHE A 33 -2.16 15.04 -13.81
C PHE A 33 -3.40 14.17 -13.56
N PRO A 34 -3.87 14.04 -12.31
CA PRO A 34 -4.88 13.06 -11.93
C PRO A 34 -6.21 13.17 -12.70
N PHE A 35 -6.58 14.37 -13.13
CA PHE A 35 -7.84 14.64 -13.85
C PHE A 35 -7.71 14.57 -15.38
N LYS A 36 -6.51 14.32 -15.92
CA LYS A 36 -6.33 14.09 -17.36
C LYS A 36 -6.80 12.68 -17.76
N GLN A 37 -6.78 12.41 -19.07
CA GLN A 37 -7.13 11.09 -19.58
C GLN A 37 -6.24 9.98 -18.97
N PRO A 38 -6.79 8.76 -18.77
CA PRO A 38 -6.02 7.62 -18.34
C PRO A 38 -4.82 7.35 -19.26
N ILE A 39 -3.73 6.88 -18.66
CA ILE A 39 -2.45 6.66 -19.33
C ILE A 39 -2.20 5.18 -19.52
N ASN A 40 -1.61 4.80 -20.66
CA ASN A 40 -1.17 3.42 -20.87
C ASN A 40 0.20 3.21 -20.24
N VAL A 41 0.42 2.01 -19.70
CA VAL A 41 1.77 1.58 -19.30
C VAL A 41 2.58 1.15 -20.53
N PRO A 42 3.88 1.49 -20.60
CA PRO A 42 4.70 1.21 -21.79
C PRO A 42 4.89 -0.29 -22.12
N TRP A 43 4.75 -1.19 -21.15
CA TRP A 43 4.94 -2.64 -21.34
C TRP A 43 3.61 -3.42 -21.46
N LEU A 44 2.48 -2.74 -21.32
CA LEU A 44 1.15 -3.37 -21.39
C LEU A 44 0.14 -2.35 -21.94
N HIS A 45 0.28 -2.03 -23.23
CA HIS A 45 -0.43 -0.95 -23.91
C HIS A 45 -1.97 -1.02 -23.85
N THR A 46 -2.53 -2.16 -23.45
CA THR A 46 -3.98 -2.40 -23.34
C THR A 46 -4.56 -1.99 -21.99
N LYS A 47 -3.74 -1.80 -20.94
CA LYS A 47 -4.21 -1.42 -19.60
C LYS A 47 -4.04 0.08 -19.38
N LYS A 48 -5.13 0.72 -18.94
CA LYS A 48 -5.21 2.14 -18.65
C LYS A 48 -5.08 2.40 -17.15
N PHE A 49 -4.39 3.47 -16.81
CA PHE A 49 -4.12 3.87 -15.44
C PHE A 49 -4.48 5.31 -15.18
N VAL A 50 -4.91 5.61 -13.96
CA VAL A 50 -5.00 6.96 -13.44
C VAL A 50 -4.05 7.09 -12.26
N VAL A 51 -3.07 8.00 -12.38
CA VAL A 51 -2.09 8.25 -11.32
C VAL A 51 -2.57 9.44 -10.49
N ILE A 52 -2.95 9.17 -9.26
CA ILE A 52 -3.41 10.16 -8.29
C ILE A 52 -2.19 10.58 -7.48
N ASN A 53 -1.45 11.58 -7.97
CA ASN A 53 -0.27 12.08 -7.27
C ASN A 53 -0.58 13.40 -6.56
N SER A 54 0.01 13.59 -5.39
CA SER A 54 0.11 14.90 -4.72
C SER A 54 1.56 15.37 -4.75
N SER A 55 1.76 16.68 -4.69
CA SER A 55 3.10 17.23 -4.48
C SER A 55 3.63 16.77 -3.12
N ASP A 56 4.92 16.43 -3.07
CA ASP A 56 5.62 16.16 -1.80
C ASP A 56 5.77 17.46 -0.97
N PHE A 57 5.78 18.62 -1.63
CA PHE A 57 5.84 19.94 -0.98
C PHE A 57 4.46 20.29 -0.39
N ASN A 58 4.38 20.49 0.93
CA ASN A 58 3.15 20.77 1.68
C ASN A 58 2.08 19.68 1.56
N PHE A 59 2.47 18.40 1.56
CA PHE A 59 1.51 17.30 1.60
C PHE A 59 0.61 17.38 2.85
N ARG A 60 -0.70 17.35 2.61
CA ARG A 60 -1.75 17.14 3.62
C ARG A 60 -2.58 15.93 3.22
N SER A 61 -2.80 15.02 4.15
CA SER A 61 -3.55 13.78 3.91
C SER A 61 -5.01 14.06 3.55
N SER A 62 -5.64 15.05 4.19
CA SER A 62 -7.00 15.52 3.87
C SER A 62 -7.17 15.93 2.41
N ASP A 63 -6.21 16.69 1.88
CA ASP A 63 -6.27 17.22 0.52
C ASP A 63 -6.03 16.09 -0.49
N HIS A 64 -5.12 15.18 -0.16
CA HIS A 64 -4.87 13.99 -0.98
C HIS A 64 -6.08 13.05 -0.98
N LEU A 65 -6.73 12.84 0.17
CA LEU A 65 -7.99 12.10 0.28
C LEU A 65 -9.09 12.73 -0.58
N GLY A 66 -9.24 14.05 -0.54
CA GLY A 66 -10.17 14.78 -1.40
C GLY A 66 -9.93 14.52 -2.89
N LYS A 67 -8.65 14.50 -3.31
CA LYS A 67 -8.28 14.15 -4.70
C LYS A 67 -8.58 12.69 -5.03
N ILE A 68 -8.27 11.75 -4.14
CA ILE A 68 -8.57 10.33 -4.34
C ILE A 68 -10.07 10.16 -4.54
N ARG A 69 -10.90 10.72 -3.65
CA ARG A 69 -12.37 10.70 -3.76
C ARG A 69 -12.85 11.25 -5.09
N ALA A 70 -12.39 12.45 -5.45
CA ALA A 70 -12.82 13.10 -6.69
C ALA A 70 -12.47 12.27 -7.94
N VAL A 71 -11.25 11.73 -8.01
CA VAL A 71 -10.78 10.97 -9.16
C VAL A 71 -11.45 9.59 -9.24
N VAL A 72 -11.59 8.89 -8.12
CA VAL A 72 -12.26 7.58 -8.08
C VAL A 72 -13.72 7.73 -8.50
N ASN A 73 -14.46 8.70 -7.91
CA ASN A 73 -15.86 8.93 -8.25
C ASN A 73 -16.05 9.29 -9.73
N LEU A 74 -15.14 10.09 -10.30
CA LEU A 74 -15.17 10.45 -11.72
C LEU A 74 -14.93 9.24 -12.66
N ARG A 75 -14.24 8.21 -12.18
CA ARG A 75 -13.69 7.11 -13.01
C ARG A 75 -14.17 5.73 -12.58
N ILE A 76 -15.12 5.62 -11.67
CA ILE A 76 -15.57 4.35 -11.09
C ILE A 76 -16.16 3.40 -12.15
N GLY A 77 -16.76 3.94 -13.21
CA GLY A 77 -17.29 3.15 -14.34
C GLY A 77 -16.29 2.87 -15.47
N ASP A 78 -15.12 3.49 -15.44
CA ASP A 78 -14.13 3.36 -16.52
C ASP A 78 -13.29 2.07 -16.33
N PRO A 79 -12.88 1.37 -17.40
CA PRO A 79 -12.02 0.19 -17.30
C PRO A 79 -10.55 0.61 -17.07
N VAL A 80 -10.28 1.23 -15.92
CA VAL A 80 -8.98 1.78 -15.52
C VAL A 80 -8.52 1.20 -14.18
N SER A 81 -7.21 1.23 -13.95
CA SER A 81 -6.62 0.98 -12.63
C SER A 81 -6.09 2.28 -12.03
N PHE A 82 -6.06 2.36 -10.70
CA PHE A 82 -5.59 3.54 -9.99
C PHE A 82 -4.20 3.30 -9.39
N VAL A 83 -3.38 4.35 -9.32
CA VAL A 83 -2.12 4.33 -8.56
C VAL A 83 -2.03 5.58 -7.71
N THR A 84 -1.73 5.43 -6.43
CA THR A 84 -1.48 6.57 -5.53
C THR A 84 -0.24 6.31 -4.67
N PRO A 85 0.71 7.26 -4.55
CA PRO A 85 1.77 7.16 -3.56
C PRO A 85 1.27 7.63 -2.19
N LEU A 86 1.62 6.91 -1.12
CA LEU A 86 1.36 7.31 0.26
C LEU A 86 2.63 7.24 1.10
N SER A 87 2.86 8.27 1.91
CA SER A 87 3.91 8.24 2.95
C SER A 87 3.32 7.70 4.24
N ILE A 88 3.95 6.68 4.86
CA ILE A 88 3.48 6.17 6.14
C ILE A 88 3.72 7.22 7.22
N CYS A 89 2.66 7.57 7.94
CA CYS A 89 2.64 8.54 9.02
C CYS A 89 1.38 8.28 9.85
N PHE A 90 1.53 8.10 11.16
CA PHE A 90 0.46 7.74 12.09
C PHE A 90 0.58 8.50 13.42
N ASP A 91 0.83 9.80 13.34
CA ASP A 91 1.13 10.67 14.47
C ASP A 91 0.03 11.70 14.76
N GLY A 92 -1.13 11.60 14.10
CA GLY A 92 -2.22 12.58 14.17
C GLY A 92 -1.92 13.92 13.50
N SER A 93 -0.77 14.07 12.84
CA SER A 93 -0.42 15.30 12.11
C SER A 93 -1.26 15.45 10.84
N PRO A 94 -1.21 16.61 10.17
CA PRO A 94 -1.82 16.78 8.84
C PRO A 94 -1.29 15.82 7.76
N ARG A 95 -0.24 15.03 8.03
CA ARG A 95 0.29 14.01 7.12
C ARG A 95 -0.18 12.60 7.47
N ASP A 96 -0.85 12.42 8.60
CA ASP A 96 -1.38 11.13 9.05
C ASP A 96 -2.33 10.57 7.99
N ILE A 97 -2.07 9.34 7.55
CA ILE A 97 -2.81 8.70 6.45
C ILE A 97 -3.98 7.83 6.92
N SER A 98 -4.29 7.80 8.21
CA SER A 98 -5.33 6.94 8.79
C SER A 98 -6.67 7.10 8.06
N ASP A 99 -7.13 8.34 7.86
CA ASP A 99 -8.38 8.62 7.13
C ASP A 99 -8.37 8.16 5.68
N ILE A 100 -7.20 8.17 5.04
CA ILE A 100 -7.04 7.64 3.68
C ILE A 100 -7.20 6.12 3.71
N LEU A 101 -6.56 5.42 4.64
CA LEU A 101 -6.68 3.97 4.77
C LEU A 101 -8.13 3.56 5.08
N VAL A 102 -8.80 4.27 5.99
CA VAL A 102 -10.22 4.07 6.29
C VAL A 102 -11.05 4.19 5.02
N TYR A 103 -10.87 5.25 4.23
CA TYR A 103 -11.60 5.42 2.98
C TYR A 103 -11.30 4.30 1.97
N LEU A 104 -10.04 3.93 1.79
CA LEU A 104 -9.64 2.85 0.87
C LEU A 104 -10.23 1.49 1.28
N ASN A 105 -10.37 1.25 2.59
CA ASN A 105 -11.01 0.03 3.10
C ASN A 105 -12.48 -0.09 2.69
N TYR A 106 -13.18 1.03 2.50
CA TYR A 106 -14.59 1.05 2.08
C TYR A 106 -14.77 1.01 0.55
N LEU A 107 -13.70 1.10 -0.23
CA LEU A 107 -13.80 0.99 -1.69
C LEU A 107 -14.01 -0.46 -2.09
N ASP A 108 -15.03 -0.73 -2.90
CA ASP A 108 -15.25 -2.03 -3.56
C ASP A 108 -14.34 -2.18 -4.80
N ILE A 109 -13.03 -2.03 -4.59
CA ILE A 109 -11.98 -2.12 -5.61
C ILE A 109 -10.89 -3.04 -5.09
N GLU A 110 -10.30 -3.86 -5.97
CA GLU A 110 -9.20 -4.75 -5.58
C GLU A 110 -7.95 -3.94 -5.21
N MET A 111 -7.65 -3.87 -3.92
CA MET A 111 -6.57 -3.06 -3.35
C MET A 111 -5.24 -3.85 -3.29
N HIS A 112 -4.14 -3.23 -3.73
CA HIS A 112 -2.79 -3.77 -3.61
C HIS A 112 -1.83 -2.73 -3.03
N HIS A 113 -1.33 -2.99 -1.83
CA HIS A 113 -0.43 -2.09 -1.10
C HIS A 113 1.01 -2.53 -1.34
N LEU A 114 1.77 -1.74 -2.09
CA LEU A 114 3.14 -1.99 -2.50
C LEU A 114 4.08 -1.21 -1.57
N VAL A 115 4.56 -1.85 -0.50
CA VAL A 115 5.32 -1.22 0.57
C VAL A 115 6.82 -1.25 0.24
N LEU A 116 7.37 -0.08 -0.03
CA LEU A 116 8.81 0.14 -0.23
C LEU A 116 9.46 0.30 1.14
N CYS A 117 10.01 -0.78 1.70
CA CYS A 117 10.48 -0.83 3.09
C CYS A 117 11.72 0.03 3.35
N SER A 118 12.55 0.28 2.34
CA SER A 118 13.77 1.07 2.50
C SER A 118 13.68 2.43 1.82
N SER A 119 14.31 3.42 2.43
CA SER A 119 14.44 4.75 1.85
C SER A 119 15.53 4.84 0.77
N TRP A 120 15.41 5.82 -0.14
CA TRP A 120 16.44 6.14 -1.14
C TRP A 120 17.50 7.08 -0.57
N PHE A 121 17.08 8.11 0.16
CA PHE A 121 17.96 9.20 0.61
C PHE A 121 18.72 8.87 1.89
N ASP A 122 18.05 8.23 2.84
CA ASP A 122 18.61 7.86 4.14
C ASP A 122 18.60 6.34 4.32
N LYS A 123 19.32 5.85 5.34
CA LYS A 123 19.36 4.43 5.70
C LYS A 123 18.12 4.00 6.51
N ASN A 124 17.04 4.77 6.44
CA ASN A 124 15.84 4.48 7.19
C ASN A 124 15.08 3.33 6.53
N VAL A 125 14.68 2.39 7.37
CA VAL A 125 13.83 1.25 7.05
C VAL A 125 12.54 1.42 7.85
N ILE A 126 11.41 1.02 7.28
CA ILE A 126 10.15 0.98 8.03
C ILE A 126 10.29 -0.07 9.13
N GLY A 127 10.17 0.35 10.39
CA GLY A 127 10.22 -0.57 11.53
C GLY A 127 8.99 -1.46 11.61
N ASP A 128 9.13 -2.62 12.25
CA ASP A 128 8.06 -3.61 12.37
C ASP A 128 6.80 -3.04 13.03
N GLU A 129 6.93 -2.23 14.09
CA GLU A 129 5.80 -1.58 14.76
C GLU A 129 4.96 -0.73 13.80
N VAL A 130 5.61 0.00 12.89
CA VAL A 130 4.93 0.83 11.89
C VAL A 130 4.24 -0.05 10.83
N LEU A 131 4.85 -1.17 10.46
CA LEU A 131 4.25 -2.15 9.55
C LEU A 131 3.05 -2.86 10.18
N GLU A 132 3.14 -3.25 11.45
CA GLU A 132 2.00 -3.86 12.16
C GLU A 132 0.86 -2.86 12.27
N ARG A 133 1.12 -1.62 12.68
CA ARG A 133 0.09 -0.58 12.69
C ARG A 133 -0.52 -0.35 11.31
N TYR A 134 0.29 -0.41 10.25
CA TYR A 134 -0.20 -0.32 8.87
C TYR A 134 -1.15 -1.48 8.52
N ARG A 135 -0.80 -2.72 8.90
CA ARG A 135 -1.62 -3.92 8.69
C ARG A 135 -2.91 -3.87 9.51
N GLU A 136 -2.85 -3.41 10.75
CA GLU A 136 -4.02 -3.25 11.60
C GLU A 136 -5.03 -2.27 11.02
N LEU A 137 -4.57 -1.20 10.37
CA LEU A 137 -5.43 -0.20 9.74
C LEU A 137 -5.89 -0.58 8.33
N GLN A 138 -5.28 -1.59 7.71
CA GLN A 138 -5.58 -2.02 6.34
C GLN A 138 -6.40 -3.31 6.39
N HIS A 139 -7.68 -3.23 6.04
CA HIS A 139 -8.61 -4.36 6.08
C HIS A 139 -9.01 -4.85 4.68
N ASN A 140 -8.91 -3.99 3.66
CA ASN A 140 -9.23 -4.34 2.28
C ASN A 140 -7.97 -4.36 1.39
N GLY A 141 -7.64 -5.52 0.83
CA GLY A 141 -6.52 -5.67 -0.10
C GLY A 141 -5.37 -6.54 0.38
N THR A 142 -4.32 -6.60 -0.45
CA THR A 142 -3.10 -7.38 -0.18
C THR A 142 -1.90 -6.46 0.01
N ILE A 143 -1.11 -6.71 1.05
CA ILE A 143 0.18 -6.04 1.28
C ILE A 143 1.31 -6.84 0.64
N HIS A 144 2.15 -6.15 -0.13
CA HIS A 144 3.34 -6.67 -0.79
C HIS A 144 4.55 -5.88 -0.31
N LEU A 145 5.50 -6.55 0.34
CA LEU A 145 6.69 -5.93 0.91
C LEU A 145 7.87 -5.98 -0.06
N PHE A 146 8.56 -4.86 -0.22
CA PHE A 146 9.80 -4.74 -0.99
C PHE A 146 10.94 -4.35 -0.06
N GLU A 147 11.60 -5.37 0.50
CA GLU A 147 12.61 -5.24 1.56
C GLU A 147 14.00 -4.85 1.06
N LYS A 148 14.22 -4.85 -0.26
CA LYS A 148 15.52 -4.53 -0.87
C LYS A 148 16.01 -3.15 -0.42
N LEU A 149 17.20 -3.12 0.18
CA LEU A 149 17.88 -1.91 0.63
C LEU A 149 18.46 -1.12 -0.57
N VAL A 150 17.87 0.03 -0.88
CA VAL A 150 18.24 0.83 -2.07
C VAL A 150 19.02 2.12 -1.81
N THR A 151 19.33 2.45 -0.55
CA THR A 151 19.92 3.75 -0.17
C THR A 151 21.11 4.12 -1.05
N ASN A 152 21.02 5.24 -1.77
CA ASN A 152 22.03 5.76 -2.70
C ASN A 152 22.57 4.73 -3.72
N SER A 153 21.81 3.69 -4.08
CA SER A 153 22.23 2.64 -5.01
C SER A 153 21.31 2.61 -6.23
N PRO A 154 21.68 3.29 -7.34
CA PRO A 154 20.85 3.34 -8.55
C PRO A 154 20.46 1.95 -9.07
N LEU A 155 21.42 1.02 -9.07
CA LEU A 155 21.21 -0.37 -9.49
C LEU A 155 20.14 -1.06 -8.64
N ARG A 156 20.24 -1.01 -7.30
CA ARG A 156 19.26 -1.64 -6.42
C ARG A 156 17.88 -0.98 -6.50
N PHE A 157 17.84 0.33 -6.76
CA PHE A 157 16.60 1.05 -6.99
C PHE A 157 15.91 0.60 -8.29
N GLU A 158 16.68 0.40 -9.36
CA GLU A 158 16.20 -0.15 -10.63
C GLU A 158 15.68 -1.57 -10.44
N GLU A 159 16.43 -2.46 -9.77
CA GLU A 159 15.99 -3.82 -9.47
C GLU A 159 14.67 -3.85 -8.69
N ARG A 160 14.55 -3.08 -7.60
CA ARG A 160 13.31 -2.98 -6.82
C ARG A 160 12.16 -2.48 -7.69
N THR A 161 12.42 -1.52 -8.57
CA THR A 161 11.40 -0.99 -9.48
C THR A 161 10.96 -2.05 -10.49
N ASN A 162 11.89 -2.86 -11.01
CA ASN A 162 11.57 -3.97 -11.89
C ASN A 162 10.73 -5.04 -11.18
N GLU A 163 11.03 -5.35 -9.92
CA GLU A 163 10.20 -6.24 -9.09
C GLU A 163 8.77 -5.69 -8.93
N VAL A 164 8.62 -4.39 -8.66
CA VAL A 164 7.31 -3.72 -8.60
C VAL A 164 6.56 -3.84 -9.93
N ILE A 165 7.23 -3.59 -11.06
CA ILE A 165 6.64 -3.70 -12.40
C ILE A 165 6.18 -5.14 -12.69
N GLN A 166 7.01 -6.13 -12.36
CA GLN A 166 6.69 -7.54 -12.56
C GLN A 166 5.45 -7.95 -11.75
N LEU A 167 5.36 -7.52 -10.49
CA LEU A 167 4.19 -7.77 -9.66
C LEU A 167 2.93 -7.08 -10.21
N ILE A 168 3.01 -5.81 -10.59
CA ILE A 168 1.86 -5.10 -11.19
C ILE A 168 1.42 -5.83 -12.47
N SER A 169 2.37 -6.21 -13.33
CA SER A 169 2.09 -6.93 -14.57
C SER A 169 1.39 -8.27 -14.30
N SER A 170 1.88 -9.06 -13.34
CA SER A 170 1.23 -10.32 -12.97
C SER A 170 -0.19 -10.07 -12.44
N LEU A 171 -0.38 -9.11 -11.54
CA LEU A 171 -1.69 -8.77 -10.99
C LEU A 171 -2.69 -8.31 -12.07
N LEU A 172 -2.23 -7.60 -13.10
CA LEU A 172 -3.09 -7.16 -14.22
C LEU A 172 -3.43 -8.28 -15.21
N ASN A 173 -2.56 -9.29 -15.35
CA ASN A 173 -2.69 -10.38 -16.31
C ASN A 173 -3.35 -11.63 -15.72
N ASN A 174 -3.38 -11.75 -14.40
CA ASN A 174 -3.89 -12.93 -13.71
C ASN A 174 -5.42 -12.93 -13.58
N LYS A 175 -6.04 -13.90 -14.27
CA LYS A 175 -6.87 -14.90 -13.58
C LYS A 175 -5.99 -15.52 -12.49
N THR A 176 -6.22 -15.19 -11.22
CA THR A 176 -5.65 -15.81 -10.00
C THR A 176 -4.24 -16.44 -10.13
N MET A 177 -3.17 -15.69 -9.83
CA MET A 177 -1.97 -16.32 -9.24
C MET A 177 -2.04 -16.11 -7.73
N GLN A 178 -1.96 -17.21 -6.98
CA GLN A 178 -1.66 -17.14 -5.56
C GLN A 178 -0.24 -16.58 -5.37
N PRO A 179 -0.04 -15.62 -4.47
CA PRO A 179 1.30 -15.10 -4.17
C PRO A 179 2.15 -16.18 -3.49
N ALA A 180 3.37 -16.37 -4.01
CA ALA A 180 4.37 -17.30 -3.47
C ALA A 180 4.95 -16.87 -2.10
N THR A 181 4.45 -15.79 -1.49
CA THR A 181 4.93 -15.25 -0.21
C THR A 181 4.02 -15.53 0.98
N SER A 182 2.82 -16.10 0.78
CA SER A 182 1.91 -16.42 1.89
C SER A 182 2.31 -17.69 2.67
N ARG A 183 3.10 -18.59 2.06
CA ARG A 183 3.51 -19.86 2.69
C ARG A 183 4.63 -19.74 3.73
N LEU A 184 5.41 -18.65 3.74
CA LEU A 184 6.47 -18.48 4.74
C LEU A 184 5.94 -17.94 6.08
N TYR A 185 4.85 -17.16 6.06
CA TYR A 185 4.29 -16.56 7.27
C TYR A 185 3.17 -17.38 7.92
N GLU A 186 2.38 -18.17 7.16
CA GLU A 186 1.46 -19.14 7.77
C GLU A 186 2.20 -20.20 8.59
N ASN A 187 3.42 -20.56 8.21
CA ASN A 187 4.25 -21.50 8.96
C ASN A 187 4.86 -20.88 10.23
N GLN A 188 5.02 -19.54 10.30
CA GLN A 188 5.48 -18.87 11.53
C GLN A 188 4.35 -18.69 12.57
N LEU A 189 3.10 -18.60 12.14
CA LEU A 189 1.94 -18.55 13.05
C LEU A 189 1.45 -19.94 13.46
N LYS A 190 1.62 -20.97 12.61
CA LYS A 190 1.30 -22.37 12.97
C LYS A 190 2.33 -23.07 13.85
N GLY A 191 3.49 -22.45 14.10
CA GLY A 191 4.57 -22.98 14.95
C GLY A 191 4.50 -22.57 16.43
N LYS A 192 3.54 -21.73 16.84
CA LYS A 192 3.33 -21.37 18.25
C LYS A 192 1.99 -21.90 18.73
N SER A 193 1.95 -23.15 19.18
CA SER A 193 0.93 -23.61 20.10
C SER A 193 1.08 -22.82 21.40
N PHE A 194 0.25 -21.80 21.60
CA PHE A 194 0.06 -21.19 22.91
C PHE A 194 -0.75 -22.18 23.76
N ASP A 195 -0.06 -22.89 24.65
CA ASP A 195 -0.65 -23.69 25.71
C ASP A 195 -1.41 -22.76 26.67
N LEU A 196 -2.72 -22.66 26.50
CA LEU A 196 -3.61 -22.02 27.48
C LEU A 196 -3.90 -23.01 28.62
N LYS A 197 -2.90 -23.23 29.47
CA LYS A 197 -3.08 -23.79 30.82
C LYS A 197 -2.13 -23.11 31.80
N SER A 198 -2.59 -22.07 32.47
CA SER A 198 -2.45 -21.87 33.93
C SER A 198 -2.83 -20.45 34.33
N GLY A 199 -3.59 -20.33 35.42
CA GLY A 199 -3.59 -19.13 36.26
C GLY A 199 -4.70 -18.10 36.03
N TYR A 200 -5.96 -18.47 36.25
CA TYR A 200 -6.93 -17.49 36.76
C TYR A 200 -6.69 -17.35 38.28
N PRO A 201 -6.40 -16.16 38.83
CA PRO A 201 -6.60 -15.91 40.24
C PRO A 201 -8.10 -15.68 40.50
N GLU A 202 -8.64 -16.47 41.42
CA GLU A 202 -10.00 -16.36 41.94
C GLU A 202 -10.31 -14.95 42.43
N VAL A 203 -11.38 -14.35 41.91
CA VAL A 203 -11.95 -13.11 42.47
C VAL A 203 -12.78 -13.51 43.69
N GLY A 204 -12.16 -13.42 44.86
CA GLY A 204 -12.83 -13.61 46.15
C GLY A 204 -13.83 -12.50 46.43
N SER A 205 -15.11 -12.85 46.40
CA SER A 205 -16.20 -12.07 47.00
C SER A 205 -16.05 -12.04 48.51
N ARG A 206 -16.05 -10.85 49.13
CA ARG A 206 -16.58 -10.55 50.48
C ARG A 206 -16.25 -9.10 50.84
N TYR A 207 -17.27 -8.26 50.94
CA TYR A 207 -17.45 -7.38 52.10
C TYR A 207 -18.93 -7.05 52.24
N GLN A 208 -19.53 -7.67 53.26
CA GLN A 208 -20.78 -7.23 53.88
C GLN A 208 -20.47 -6.13 54.89
N ARG A 209 -21.39 -5.16 54.96
CA ARG A 209 -21.91 -4.45 56.16
C ARG A 209 -21.06 -4.49 57.42
N TYR A 210 -20.67 -3.31 57.91
CA TYR A 210 -21.08 -2.76 59.21
C TYR A 210 -21.22 -1.25 59.06
#